data_AF-A0A8T5EBA8-F1
#
_entry.id   AF-A0A8T5EBA8-F1
#
_cell.length_a   1.000
_cell.length_b   1.000
_cell.length_c   1.000
_cell.angle_alpha   90.00
_cell.angle_beta   90.00
_cell.angle_gamma   90.00
#
_symmetry.space_group_name_H-M   'P 1'
#
loop_
_entity.id
_entity.type
_entity.pdbx_description
1 polymer ?
#
loop_
_entity_poly.entity_id
_entity_poly.type
_entity_poly.pdbx_seq_one_letter_code
_entity_poly.pdbx_strand_id
1 'polypeptide(L)' 'MKELPKRFPEYSIMHKTILKQIEKLEKENILKNNQTEIQNKIKMYELELKKIEKMFPENFFENKTNYS' A
#
# COMPACT_ATOMS: atom_id res chain seq x y z
N MET A 1 -14.08 -9.46 17.47
CA MET A 1 -13.20 -9.44 16.27
C MET A 1 -13.91 -8.61 15.22
N LYS A 2 -13.25 -7.61 14.60
CA LYS A 2 -13.84 -6.98 13.40
C LYS A 2 -13.96 -8.05 12.32
N GLU A 3 -15.06 -8.06 11.58
CA GLU A 3 -15.24 -8.95 10.44
C GLU A 3 -14.35 -8.51 9.27
N LEU A 4 -13.98 -9.46 8.41
CA LEU A 4 -13.27 -9.14 7.17
C LEU A 4 -14.21 -8.41 6.20
N PRO A 5 -13.67 -7.54 5.32
CA PRO A 5 -14.50 -6.85 4.34
C PRO A 5 -15.14 -7.84 3.35
N LYS A 6 -16.34 -7.51 2.86
CA LYS A 6 -17.12 -8.36 1.93
C LYS A 6 -16.38 -8.73 0.64
N ARG A 7 -15.47 -7.88 0.17
CA ARG A 7 -14.60 -8.13 -1.01
C ARG A 7 -13.20 -8.56 -0.58
N PHE A 8 -13.14 -9.45 0.40
CA PHE A 8 -11.95 -10.22 0.67
C PHE A 8 -11.97 -11.45 -0.25
N PRO A 9 -10.88 -11.77 -0.98
CA PRO A 9 -9.50 -11.32 -0.80
C PRO A 9 -9.05 -10.13 -1.66
N GLU A 10 -9.92 -9.55 -2.48
CA GLU A 10 -9.57 -8.52 -3.48
C GLU A 10 -8.85 -7.33 -2.86
N TYR A 11 -9.33 -6.83 -1.72
CA TYR A 11 -8.67 -5.73 -1.01
C TYR A 11 -7.27 -6.07 -0.50
N SER A 12 -6.99 -7.33 -0.15
CA SER A 12 -5.63 -7.77 0.22
C SER A 12 -4.68 -7.80 -0.96
N ILE A 13 -5.17 -8.19 -2.14
CA ILE A 13 -4.39 -8.16 -3.39
C ILE A 13 -4.12 -6.72 -3.80
N MET A 14 -5.12 -5.84 -3.67
CA MET A 14 -5.00 -4.42 -3.94
C MET A 14 -3.95 -3.77 -3.03
N HIS A 15 -4.02 -4.03 -1.72
CA HIS A 15 -3.01 -3.57 -0.74
C HIS A 15 -1.59 -3.97 -1.16
N LYS A 16 -1.36 -5.26 -1.46
CA LYS A 16 -0.04 -5.76 -1.89
C LYS A 16 0.42 -5.12 -3.20
N THR A 17 -0.50 -4.87 -4.13
CA THR A 17 -0.20 -4.23 -5.41
C THR A 17 0.23 -2.78 -5.22
N ILE A 18 -0.47 -2.02 -4.37
CA ILE A 18 -0.15 -0.63 -4.09
C ILE A 18 1.22 -0.51 -3.42
N LEU A 19 1.55 -1.36 -2.45
CA LEU A 19 2.89 -1.39 -1.82
C LEU A 19 4.00 -1.59 -2.86
N LYS A 20 3.85 -2.55 -3.77
CA LYS A 20 4.83 -2.77 -4.84
C LYS A 20 5.00 -1.56 -5.76
N GLN A 21 3.94 -0.80 -6.00
CA GLN A 21 4.01 0.41 -6.82
C GLN A 21 4.72 1.55 -6.10
N ILE A 22 4.53 1.70 -4.78
CA ILE A 22 5.30 2.64 -3.96
C ILE A 22 6.79 2.29 -4.02
N GLU A 23 7.17 1.03 -3.76
CA GLU A 23 8.57 0.58 -3.82
C GLU A 23 9.21 0.85 -5.19
N LYS A 24 8.45 0.64 -6.28
CA LYS A 24 8.92 0.93 -7.64
C LYS A 24 9.15 2.43 -7.84
N LEU A 25 8.20 3.27 -7.41
CA LEU A 25 8.29 4.72 -7.53
C LEU A 25 9.44 5.29 -6.69
N GLU A 26 9.67 4.77 -5.48
CA GLU A 26 10.79 5.18 -4.63
C GLU A 26 12.14 4.88 -5.29
N LYS A 27 12.28 3.71 -5.94
CA LYS A 27 13.47 3.38 -6.73
C LYS A 27 13.64 4.31 -7.93
N GLU A 28 12.55 4.63 -8.64
CA GLU A 28 12.58 5.58 -9.77
C GLU A 28 12.90 7.02 -9.34
N ASN A 29 12.51 7.43 -8.12
CA ASN A 29 12.76 8.75 -7.55
C ASN A 29 14.26 9.04 -7.41
N ILE A 30 15.05 8.01 -7.13
CA ILE A 30 16.51 8.10 -6.98
C ILE A 30 17.18 8.37 -8.34
N LEU A 31 16.54 8.00 -9.45
CA LEU A 31 17.10 8.02 -10.80
C LEU A 31 16.72 9.26 -11.64
N LYS A 32 15.72 10.05 -11.24
CA LYS A 32 15.15 11.12 -12.09
C LYS A 32 14.98 12.45 -11.34
N ASN A 33 15.16 13.57 -12.04
CA ASN A 33 14.91 14.94 -11.55
C ASN A 33 13.42 15.29 -11.32
N ASN A 34 12.49 14.35 -11.51
CA ASN A 34 11.03 14.59 -11.35
C ASN A 34 10.53 14.23 -9.93
N GLN A 35 11.28 14.65 -8.91
CA GLN A 35 11.05 14.23 -7.52
C GLN A 35 9.66 14.62 -6.99
N THR A 36 9.18 15.81 -7.35
CA THR A 36 7.87 16.31 -6.90
C THR A 36 6.69 15.47 -7.41
N GLU A 37 6.72 15.06 -8.68
CA GLU A 37 5.65 14.27 -9.28
C GLU A 37 5.60 12.86 -8.69
N ILE A 38 6.77 12.24 -8.49
CA ILE A 38 6.91 10.92 -7.90
C ILE A 38 6.43 10.93 -6.44
N GLN A 39 6.83 11.93 -5.65
CA GLN A 39 6.37 12.09 -4.27
C GLN A 39 4.84 12.28 -4.18
N ASN A 40 4.24 13.05 -5.08
CA ASN A 40 2.78 13.22 -5.11
C ASN A 40 2.06 11.90 -5.41
N LYS A 41 2.58 11.08 -6.33
CA LYS A 41 2.02 9.75 -6.62
C LYS A 41 2.14 8.80 -5.42
N ILE A 42 3.28 8.80 -4.74
CA ILE A 42 3.47 8.00 -3.51
C ILE A 42 2.44 8.39 -2.45
N LYS A 43 2.27 9.69 -2.18
CA LYS A 43 1.26 10.18 -1.21
C LYS A 43 -0.16 9.71 -1.55
N MET A 44 -0.53 9.69 -2.83
CA MET A 44 -1.85 9.18 -3.24
C MET A 44 -2.00 7.68 -2.96
N TYR A 45 -0.95 6.90 -3.20
CA TYR A 45 -0.95 5.47 -2.88
C TYR A 45 -1.01 5.19 -1.38
N GLU A 46 -0.28 5.96 -0.56
CA GLU A 46 -0.35 5.87 0.91
C GLU A 46 -1.76 6.18 1.45
N LEU A 47 -2.44 7.17 0.88
CA LEU A 47 -3.82 7.48 1.26
C LEU A 47 -4.77 6.34 0.91
N GLU A 48 -4.56 5.67 -0.22
CA GLU A 48 -5.37 4.52 -0.62
C GLU A 48 -5.12 3.31 0.28
N LEU A 49 -3.87 3.04 0.66
CA LEU A 49 -3.53 2.01 1.65
C LEU A 49 -4.25 2.24 2.97
N LYS A 50 -4.21 3.47 3.49
CA LYS A 50 -4.92 3.82 4.74
C LYS A 50 -6.43 3.59 4.65
N LYS A 51 -7.06 3.78 3.48
CA LYS A 51 -8.48 3.46 3.30
C LYS A 51 -8.71 1.97 3.34
N ILE A 52 -7.86 1.19 2.66
CA ILE A 52 -7.95 -0.27 2.63
C ILE A 52 -7.72 -0.84 4.04
N GLU A 53 -6.67 -0.44 4.74
CA GLU A 53 -6.33 -0.89 6.10
C GLU A 53 -7.48 -0.67 7.08
N LYS A 54 -8.18 0.47 7.00
CA LYS A 54 -9.35 0.76 7.83
C LYS A 54 -10.53 -0.19 7.62
N MET A 55 -10.59 -0.90 6.48
CA MET A 55 -11.61 -1.91 6.21
C MET A 55 -11.32 -3.25 6.91
N PHE A 56 -10.11 -3.43 7.43
CA PHE A 56 -9.68 -4.67 8.07
C PHE A 56 -9.65 -4.53 9.60
N PRO A 57 -9.58 -5.66 10.32
CA PRO A 57 -9.22 -5.66 11.72
C PRO A 57 -7.88 -4.97 11.96
N GLU A 58 -7.73 -4.40 13.15
CA GLU A 58 -6.45 -3.83 13.60
C GLU A 58 -5.34 -4.87 13.50
N ASN A 59 -4.14 -4.44 13.09
CA ASN A 59 -2.94 -5.26 12.92
C ASN A 59 -3.05 -6.40 11.88
N PHE A 60 -4.10 -6.43 11.04
CA PHE A 60 -4.28 -7.46 10.02
C PHE A 60 -3.11 -7.52 9.01
N PHE A 61 -2.49 -6.37 8.72
CA PHE A 61 -1.38 -6.26 7.78
C PHE A 61 0.01 -6.18 8.45
N GLU A 62 0.09 -5.95 9.76
CA GLU A 62 1.36 -5.77 10.49
C GLU A 62 2.19 -7.06 10.56
N ASN A 63 1.54 -8.22 10.49
CA ASN A 63 2.21 -9.53 10.59
C ASN A 63 2.81 -10.04 9.26
N LYS A 64 2.93 -9.22 8.21
CA LYS A 64 3.44 -9.64 6.88
C LYS A 64 4.85 -9.16 6.53
N THR A 65 5.64 -8.75 7.52
CA THR A 65 7.06 -8.35 7.36
C THR A 65 8.06 -9.50 7.23
N ASN A 66 7.62 -10.77 7.30
CA ASN A 66 8.49 -11.94 7.08
C ASN A 66 8.10 -12.70 5.81
N TYR A 67 8.47 -12.18 4.64
CA TYR A 67 8.79 -13.03 3.50
C TYR A 67 10.25 -12.76 3.17
N SER A 68 11.11 -13.44 3.93
CA SER A 68 12.52 -13.67 3.63
C SER A 68 12.69 -14.50 2.36
#